data_AF-A0A6J2XV04-F1
#
_entry.id   AF-A0A6J2XV04-F1
#
_cell.length_a   1.000
_cell.length_b   1.000
_cell.length_c   1.000
_cell.angle_alpha   90.00
_cell.angle_beta   90.00
_cell.angle_gamma   90.00
#
_symmetry.space_group_name_H-M   'P 1'
#
loop_
_entity.id
_entity.type
_entity.pdbx_description
1 polymer ?
#
loop_
_entity_poly.entity_id
_entity_poly.type
_entity_poly.pdbx_seq_one_letter_code
_entity_poly.pdbx_strand_id
1 'polypeptide(L)'
;MYCIETQHRTKAATEKQHDLWCYRCDSMVDGEKCLDLTGNYSHLHHKCHKEQKKCQVRRISMSTSTEEVTGKPKLWLLQRNCSETCESGCIVIGERTKLHSCITCCDEHNFCNAGSGATRSRNILEFIRTWFLIV
;
A
#
# COMPACT_ATOMS: atom_id res chain seq x y z
N MET A 1 43.40 19.58 -31.60
CA MET A 1 42.81 19.78 -30.26
C MET A 1 41.37 19.29 -30.35
N TYR A 2 41.09 18.06 -29.89
CA TYR A 2 39.73 17.53 -29.89
C TYR A 2 39.22 17.56 -28.44
N CYS A 3 38.18 18.35 -28.18
CA CYS A 3 37.47 18.29 -26.91
C CYS A 3 36.57 17.06 -26.94
N ILE A 4 36.91 16.04 -26.16
CA ILE A 4 36.04 14.89 -25.91
C ILE A 4 34.99 15.37 -24.92
N GLU A 5 33.78 15.59 -25.40
CA GLU A 5 32.64 15.97 -24.58
C GLU A 5 32.11 14.75 -23.85
N THR A 6 32.74 14.40 -22.73
CA THR A 6 32.16 13.44 -21.78
C THR A 6 30.96 14.12 -21.14
N GLN A 7 29.77 13.81 -21.64
CA GLN A 7 28.50 14.30 -21.11
C GLN A 7 28.34 13.85 -19.66
N HIS A 8 28.78 14.67 -18.71
CA HIS A 8 28.57 14.47 -17.28
C HIS A 8 27.09 14.70 -16.97
N ARG A 9 26.26 13.67 -17.12
CA ARG A 9 24.89 13.69 -16.58
C ARG A 9 24.98 13.73 -15.05
N THR A 10 24.46 14.80 -14.45
CA THR A 10 24.28 14.87 -13.00
C THR A 10 23.28 13.79 -12.57
N LYS A 11 23.43 13.26 -11.34
CA LYS A 11 22.53 12.22 -10.81
C LYS A 11 21.04 12.62 -10.92
N ALA A 12 20.75 13.91 -10.80
CA ALA A 12 19.42 14.50 -10.97
C ALA A 12 18.84 14.39 -12.40
N ALA A 13 19.68 14.33 -13.44
CA ALA A 13 19.25 14.16 -14.83
C ALA A 13 18.97 12.69 -15.21
N THR A 14 19.41 11.74 -14.39
CA THR A 14 19.14 10.30 -14.56
C THR A 14 17.88 9.87 -13.81
N GLU A 15 17.39 10.69 -12.89
CA GLU A 15 16.12 10.46 -12.19
C GLU A 15 14.97 10.64 -13.18
N LYS A 16 14.55 9.53 -13.81
CA LYS A 16 13.29 9.49 -14.55
C LYS A 16 12.20 10.05 -13.64
N GLN A 17 11.59 11.14 -14.07
CA GLN A 17 10.50 11.79 -13.38
C GLN A 17 9.38 10.76 -13.19
N HIS A 18 9.23 10.22 -11.98
CA HIS A 18 8.25 9.19 -11.69
C HIS A 18 6.90 9.87 -11.45
N ASP A 19 6.14 10.05 -12.53
CA ASP A 19 4.79 10.62 -12.49
C ASP A 19 3.79 9.55 -11.99
N LEU A 20 3.87 9.20 -10.70
CA LEU A 20 2.97 8.25 -10.04
C LEU A 20 1.69 8.95 -9.57
N TRP A 21 0.55 8.31 -9.82
CA TRP A 21 -0.75 8.69 -9.30
C TRP A 21 -1.26 7.64 -8.34
N CYS A 22 -1.80 8.07 -7.20
CA CYS A 22 -2.37 7.19 -6.18
C CYS A 22 -3.73 7.71 -5.73
N TYR A 23 -4.53 6.84 -5.12
CA TYR A 23 -5.67 7.30 -4.33
C TYR A 23 -5.19 7.93 -3.02
N ARG A 24 -5.77 9.06 -2.65
CA ARG A 24 -5.56 9.74 -1.37
C ARG A 24 -6.89 9.95 -0.69
N CYS A 25 -7.10 9.30 0.46
CA CYS A 25 -8.35 9.36 1.22
C CYS A 25 -8.15 8.88 2.66
N ASP A 26 -9.08 9.25 3.53
CA ASP A 26 -9.20 8.76 4.91
C ASP A 26 -10.64 8.32 5.16
N SER A 27 -10.87 7.06 5.53
CA SER A 27 -12.22 6.53 5.76
C SER A 27 -12.98 7.22 6.89
N MET A 28 -12.30 7.90 7.82
CA MET A 28 -12.96 8.67 8.89
C MET A 28 -13.47 10.03 8.40
N VAL A 29 -12.93 10.53 7.28
CA VAL A 29 -13.30 11.83 6.67
C VAL A 29 -14.16 11.62 5.42
N ASP A 30 -13.68 10.77 4.51
CA ASP A 30 -14.28 10.49 3.20
C ASP A 30 -15.30 9.34 3.23
N GLY A 31 -15.40 8.63 4.36
CA GLY A 31 -16.37 7.56 4.58
C GLY A 31 -16.17 6.35 3.66
N GLU A 32 -17.29 5.78 3.21
CA GLU A 32 -17.32 4.58 2.38
C GLU A 32 -16.64 4.77 1.01
N LYS A 33 -16.54 5.99 0.50
CA LYS A 33 -15.85 6.29 -0.77
C LYS A 33 -14.37 5.93 -0.73
N CYS A 34 -13.76 5.99 0.45
CA CYS A 34 -12.41 5.50 0.65
C CYS A 34 -12.39 3.97 0.79
N LEU A 35 -13.43 3.34 1.34
CA LEU A 35 -13.45 1.89 1.52
C LEU A 35 -13.64 1.15 0.19
N ASP A 36 -14.55 1.64 -0.64
CA ASP A 36 -14.91 1.08 -1.93
C ASP A 36 -14.72 2.12 -3.04
N LEU A 37 -13.76 1.84 -3.92
CA LEU A 37 -13.38 2.71 -5.04
C LEU A 37 -14.10 2.35 -6.35
N THR A 38 -15.18 1.57 -6.29
CA THR A 38 -15.99 1.21 -7.48
C THR A 38 -16.71 2.41 -8.11
N GLY A 39 -16.89 3.51 -7.37
CA GLY A 39 -17.47 4.75 -7.88
C GLY A 39 -16.48 5.65 -8.65
N ASN A 40 -17.01 6.67 -9.32
CA ASN A 40 -16.18 7.69 -9.97
C ASN A 40 -15.74 8.76 -8.95
N TYR A 41 -14.59 8.55 -8.33
CA TYR A 41 -14.04 9.42 -7.30
C TYR A 41 -12.76 10.14 -7.74
N SER A 42 -12.86 10.91 -8.83
CA SER A 42 -11.74 11.68 -9.36
C SER A 42 -11.09 12.64 -8.35
N HIS A 43 -11.83 13.12 -7.35
CA HIS A 43 -11.31 13.95 -6.27
C HIS A 43 -10.34 13.21 -5.32
N LEU A 44 -10.37 11.88 -5.30
CA LEU A 44 -9.42 11.06 -4.55
C LEU A 44 -8.14 10.78 -5.34
N HIS A 45 -8.11 11.13 -6.64
CA HIS A 45 -6.92 10.95 -7.46
C HIS A 45 -5.89 12.01 -7.10
N HIS A 46 -4.71 11.57 -6.69
CA HIS A 46 -3.64 12.46 -6.29
C HIS A 46 -2.35 12.14 -7.05
N LYS A 47 -1.78 13.15 -7.70
CA LYS A 47 -0.44 13.04 -8.27
C LYS A 47 0.57 13.12 -7.13
N CYS A 48 1.42 12.12 -7.00
CA CYS A 48 2.45 12.11 -5.97
C CYS A 48 3.55 13.13 -6.25
N HIS A 49 4.17 13.61 -5.18
CA HIS A 49 5.38 14.42 -5.29
C HIS A 49 6.54 13.59 -5.83
N LYS A 50 7.56 14.26 -6.41
CA LYS A 50 8.73 13.59 -7.03
C LYS A 50 9.47 12.65 -6.07
N GLU A 51 9.49 12.98 -4.79
CA GLU A 51 10.12 12.17 -3.73
C GLU A 51 9.24 10.98 -3.31
N GLN A 52 7.93 11.09 -3.49
CA GLN A 52 6.95 10.08 -3.11
C GLN A 52 6.75 9.06 -4.22
N LYS A 53 7.62 8.06 -4.25
CA LYS A 53 7.67 7.07 -5.33
C LYS A 53 6.77 5.86 -5.12
N LYS A 54 5.99 5.82 -4.02
CA LYS A 54 5.12 4.68 -3.68
C LYS A 54 3.72 5.12 -3.28
N CYS A 55 2.73 4.34 -3.69
CA CYS A 55 1.41 4.41 -3.09
C CYS A 55 1.38 3.56 -1.82
N GLN A 56 0.67 4.05 -0.80
CA GLN A 56 0.50 3.39 0.49
C GLN A 56 -0.98 3.21 0.80
N VAL A 57 -1.30 2.06 1.40
CA VAL A 57 -2.56 1.80 2.10
C VAL A 57 -2.23 1.46 3.55
N ARG A 58 -2.82 2.18 4.49
CA ARG A 58 -2.75 1.89 5.92
C ARG A 58 -4.12 1.46 6.41
N ARG A 59 -4.20 0.26 6.95
CA ARG A 59 -5.43 -0.34 7.50
C ARG A 59 -5.25 -0.61 8.99
N ILE A 60 -6.10 -0.02 9.81
CA ILE A 60 -6.19 -0.33 11.24
C ILE A 60 -7.51 -1.05 11.49
N SER A 61 -7.43 -2.24 12.08
CA SER A 61 -8.61 -3.02 12.47
C SER A 61 -8.50 -3.50 13.90
N MET A 62 -9.61 -3.50 14.63
CA MET A 62 -9.69 -3.98 16.00
C MET A 62 -10.22 -5.41 16.03
N SER A 63 -9.52 -6.28 16.75
CA SER A 63 -10.04 -7.61 17.07
C SER A 63 -11.08 -7.48 18.17
N THR A 64 -12.35 -7.75 17.86
CA THR A 64 -13.42 -7.80 18.86
C THR A 64 -13.32 -9.14 19.57
N SER A 65 -12.72 -9.15 20.76
CA SER A 65 -12.61 -10.35 21.61
C SER A 65 -13.95 -10.67 22.26
N THR A 66 -14.80 -11.42 21.55
CA THR A 66 -15.88 -12.24 22.14
C THR A 66 -16.16 -13.36 21.16
N GLU A 67 -15.62 -14.55 21.43
CA GLU A 67 -16.20 -15.86 21.15
C GLU A 67 -16.87 -16.17 19.80
N GLU A 68 -16.57 -15.44 18.73
CA GLU A 68 -16.87 -15.89 17.39
C GLU A 68 -15.57 -16.22 16.67
N VAL A 69 -15.33 -17.52 16.51
CA VAL A 69 -14.35 -18.11 15.58
C VAL A 69 -14.61 -17.67 14.11
N THR A 70 -15.61 -16.80 13.88
CA THR A 70 -16.08 -16.23 12.61
C THR A 70 -16.10 -14.68 12.56
N GLY A 71 -15.75 -13.97 13.63
CA GLY A 71 -15.87 -12.51 13.68
C GLY A 71 -14.87 -11.80 12.76
N LYS A 72 -15.34 -11.15 11.69
CA LYS A 72 -14.49 -10.30 10.83
C LYS A 72 -13.94 -9.16 11.69
N PRO A 73 -12.60 -8.93 11.73
CA PRO A 73 -12.03 -7.85 12.52
C PRO A 73 -12.64 -6.51 12.09
N LYS A 74 -13.14 -5.74 13.06
CA LYS A 74 -13.85 -4.48 12.80
C LYS A 74 -12.84 -3.48 12.24
N LEU A 75 -13.06 -3.02 11.01
CA LEU A 75 -12.26 -1.97 10.41
C LEU A 75 -12.46 -0.69 11.23
N TRP A 76 -11.36 -0.09 11.67
CA TRP A 76 -11.36 1.19 12.36
C TRP A 76 -11.02 2.31 11.38
N LEU A 77 -9.92 2.15 10.64
CA LEU A 77 -9.39 3.18 9.75
C LEU A 77 -8.83 2.52 8.50
N LEU A 78 -9.10 3.12 7.34
CA LEU A 78 -8.41 2.87 6.10
C LEU A 78 -7.97 4.21 5.53
N GLN A 79 -6.66 4.37 5.39
CA GLN A 79 -6.05 5.59 4.84
C GLN A 79 -5.23 5.21 3.61
N ARG A 80 -5.32 6.04 2.57
CA ARG A 80 -4.51 5.92 1.36
C ARG A 80 -3.73 7.20 1.13
N ASN A 81 -2.47 7.07 0.75
CA ASN A 81 -1.64 8.23 0.46
C ASN A 81 -0.45 7.88 -0.44
N CYS A 82 0.21 8.90 -0.96
CA CYS A 82 1.56 8.79 -1.48
C CYS A 82 2.57 8.77 -0.33
N SER A 83 3.66 8.02 -0.46
CA SER A 83 4.73 7.97 0.54
C SER A 83 6.10 7.95 -0.13
N GLU A 84 7.07 8.60 0.51
CA GLU A 84 8.50 8.50 0.16
C GLU A 84 9.07 7.17 0.64
N THR A 85 8.84 6.85 1.91
CA THR A 85 9.23 5.59 2.54
C THR A 85 7.99 4.75 2.80
N CYS A 86 8.02 3.48 2.38
CA CYS A 86 6.88 2.58 2.58
C CYS A 86 7.37 1.16 2.79
N GLU A 87 7.11 0.64 3.99
CA GLU A 87 7.40 -0.73 4.38
C GLU A 87 6.09 -1.50 4.57
N SER A 88 5.90 -2.52 3.74
CA SER A 88 4.74 -3.40 3.85
C SER A 88 4.89 -4.29 5.07
N GLY A 89 3.85 -4.39 5.89
CA GLY A 89 3.89 -5.20 7.11
C GLY A 89 2.65 -5.01 7.96
N CYS A 90 2.44 -5.92 8.90
CA CYS A 90 1.34 -5.85 9.86
C CYS A 90 1.90 -5.96 11.28
N ILE A 91 1.53 -5.02 12.14
CA ILE A 91 1.89 -5.03 13.55
C ILE A 91 0.63 -5.05 14.41
N VAL A 92 0.73 -5.61 15.61
CA VAL A 92 -0.33 -5.56 16.62
C VAL A 92 0.05 -4.51 17.66
N ILE A 93 -0.80 -3.49 17.80
CA ILE A 93 -0.62 -2.36 18.70
C ILE A 93 -1.56 -2.55 19.89
N GLY A 94 -0.99 -2.50 21.10
CA GLY A 94 -1.74 -2.61 22.35
C GLY A 94 -2.03 -4.06 22.75
N GLU A 95 -1.67 -4.41 23.99
CA GLU A 95 -1.80 -5.79 24.48
C GLU A 95 -3.26 -6.22 24.71
N ARG A 96 -4.11 -5.31 25.22
CA ARG A 96 -5.52 -5.57 25.54
C ARG A 96 -6.47 -5.28 24.36
N THR A 97 -6.26 -4.17 23.66
CA THR A 97 -7.13 -3.73 22.55
C THR A 97 -6.85 -4.48 21.24
N LYS A 98 -5.63 -5.04 21.09
CA LYS A 98 -5.19 -5.81 19.91
C LYS A 98 -5.56 -5.13 18.58
N LEU A 99 -5.05 -3.91 18.35
CA LEU A 99 -5.22 -3.21 17.08
C LEU A 99 -4.23 -3.73 16.05
N HIS A 100 -4.73 -4.28 14.95
CA HIS A 100 -3.90 -4.70 13.82
C HIS A 100 -3.70 -3.51 12.89
N SER A 101 -2.46 -3.02 12.79
CA SER A 101 -2.06 -1.97 11.86
C SER A 101 -1.27 -2.60 10.70
N CYS A 102 -1.90 -2.71 9.55
CA CYS A 102 -1.29 -3.21 8.32
C CYS A 102 -0.99 -2.07 7.37
N ILE A 103 0.19 -2.11 6.76
CA ILE A 103 0.63 -1.21 5.70
C ILE A 103 0.90 -2.06 4.46
N THR A 104 0.43 -1.60 3.31
CA THR A 104 0.73 -2.19 2.00
C THR A 104 1.22 -1.10 1.06
N CYS A 105 2.29 -1.39 0.35
CA CYS A 105 2.97 -0.47 -0.55
C CYS A 105 2.97 -1.04 -1.97
N CYS A 106 2.84 -0.17 -2.97
CA CYS A 106 2.89 -0.53 -4.39
C CYS A 106 3.40 0.65 -5.22
N ASP A 107 4.05 0.36 -6.34
CA ASP A 107 4.64 1.35 -7.27
C ASP A 107 4.66 0.88 -8.73
N GLU A 108 3.99 -0.24 -9.03
CA GLU A 108 4.05 -0.90 -10.34
C GLU A 108 3.25 -0.14 -11.41
N HIS A 109 2.12 0.46 -11.02
CA HIS A 109 1.27 1.25 -11.91
C HIS A 109 0.50 2.32 -11.15
N ASN A 110 -0.02 3.31 -11.88
CA ASN A 110 -0.92 4.32 -11.31
C ASN A 110 -2.14 3.66 -10.66
N PHE A 111 -2.59 4.22 -9.53
CA PHE A 111 -3.75 3.78 -8.78
C PHE A 111 -3.66 2.35 -8.23
N CYS A 112 -2.44 1.81 -8.06
CA CYS A 112 -2.22 0.46 -7.51
C CYS A 112 -2.75 0.28 -6.08
N ASN A 113 -2.88 1.36 -5.32
CA ASN A 113 -3.37 1.32 -3.94
C ASN A 113 -4.90 1.24 -3.82
N ALA A 114 -5.59 0.70 -4.83
CA ALA A 114 -7.04 0.51 -4.78
C ALA A 114 -7.46 -0.55 -3.74
N GLY A 115 -6.61 -1.56 -3.52
CA GLY A 115 -6.87 -2.65 -2.58
C GLY A 115 -7.03 -2.19 -1.12
N SER A 116 -7.56 -3.09 -0.29
CA SER A 116 -7.88 -2.80 1.12
C SER A 116 -6.68 -2.88 2.07
N GLY A 117 -5.48 -3.21 1.59
CA GLY A 117 -4.29 -3.43 2.43
C GLY A 117 -4.43 -4.64 3.38
N ALA A 118 -5.46 -5.47 3.17
CA ALA A 118 -5.79 -6.63 3.98
C ALA A 118 -5.16 -7.93 3.48
N THR A 119 -4.22 -7.85 2.52
CA THR A 119 -3.49 -9.03 2.06
C THR A 119 -2.71 -9.59 3.24
N ARG A 120 -3.28 -10.63 3.88
CA ARG A 120 -2.51 -11.52 4.75
C ARG A 120 -1.29 -11.91 3.94
N SER A 121 -0.10 -11.69 4.49
CA SER A 121 1.14 -12.24 3.98
C SER A 121 0.85 -13.70 3.60
N ARG A 122 0.73 -14.00 2.31
CA ARG A 122 0.70 -15.38 1.84
C ARG A 122 2.09 -15.88 2.17
N ASN A 123 2.22 -16.55 3.31
CA ASN A 123 3.41 -17.32 3.61
C ASN A 123 3.73 -18.14 2.35
N ILE A 124 4.98 -18.05 1.90
CA ILE A 124 5.54 -18.67 0.69
C ILE A 124 5.43 -20.22 0.67
N LEU A 125 4.69 -20.83 1.60
CA LEU A 125 4.50 -22.27 1.77
C LEU A 125 3.46 -22.89 0.84
N GLU A 126 2.65 -22.13 0.09
CA GLU A 126 1.73 -22.73 -0.90
C GLU A 126 2.43 -23.19 -2.19
N PHE A 127 3.65 -22.75 -2.50
CA PHE A 127 4.35 -23.15 -3.73
C PHE A 127 5.02 -24.53 -3.64
N ILE A 128 5.32 -25.04 -2.43
CA ILE A 128 6.05 -26.32 -2.27
C ILE A 128 5.11 -27.53 -2.27
N ARG A 129 3.81 -27.34 -2.01
CA ARG A 129 2.84 -28.45 -1.95
C ARG A 129 2.45 -29.03 -3.30
N THR A 130 2.65 -28.31 -4.40
CA THR A 130 2.32 -28.80 -5.75
C THR A 130 3.45 -29.54 -6.44
N TRP A 131 4.70 -29.44 -5.96
CA TRP A 131 5.85 -30.11 -6.58
C TRP A 131 6.20 -31.48 -5.98
N PHE A 132 5.71 -31.80 -4.77
CA PHE A 132 5.97 -33.10 -4.13
C PHE A 132 4.92 -34.19 -4.41
N LEU A 133 3.93 -33.93 -5.28
CA LEU A 133 2.94 -34.93 -5.71
C LEU A 133 3.21 -35.48 -7.13
N ILE A 134 4.35 -35.14 -7.75
CA ILE A 134 4.71 -35.61 -9.10
C ILE A 134 6.16 -36.17 -9.15
N VAL A 135 6.68 -36.69 -8.02
CA VAL A 135 7.84 -37.60 -8.05
C VAL A 135 7.56 -38.79 -7.15
#